data_AF-A0A6G8Q8Q2-F1
#
_entry.id   AF-A0A6G8Q8Q2-F1
#
_cell.length_a   1.000
_cell.length_b   1.000
_cell.length_c   1.000
_cell.angle_alpha   90.00
_cell.angle_beta   90.00
_cell.angle_gamma   90.00
#
_symmetry.space_group_name_H-M   'P 1'
#
loop_
_entity.id
_entity.type
_entity.pdbx_description
1 polymer ?
#
loop_
_entity_poly.entity_id
_entity_poly.type
_entity_poly.pdbx_seq_one_letter_code
_entity_poly.pdbx_strand_id
1 'polypeptide(L)'
;MFWRGEDGSQEAPEEGAGEGRSGPIRVTPDAPRPATILRVAGELEERGGRILELFKEIRSPLGQVVLPIHLLKDEETFFVEVATGPWDERSEREVAERAAVLRNSEHADAELELLSAYPVPEQLRFFCGRSPAALLQLDLLRLRVDRPEEAATVFREVASRHWGVDLDFEPGYLTLVEDLLMAALAADETEGDTPPVTEGLVAGVGGFLGETVRRNAGHGAAWREGEEWGEGPVVEVEGFALDPIGKANAFLRSGPEESMAFYADYVLKVLKEGEPPNARE
;
A
#
# COMPACT_ATOMS: atom_id res chain seq x y z
N MET A 1 41.90 -71.67 24.42
CA MET A 1 40.95 -71.51 25.53
C MET A 1 40.95 -70.03 25.87
N PHE A 2 40.17 -69.13 25.27
CA PHE A 2 38.70 -69.07 25.05
C PHE A 2 37.88 -69.11 26.33
N TRP A 3 37.51 -67.90 26.78
CA TRP A 3 36.30 -67.50 27.53
C TRP A 3 36.01 -66.07 27.02
N ARG A 4 35.05 -65.82 26.10
CA ARG A 4 33.60 -65.54 26.31
C ARG A 4 33.36 -64.80 27.64
N GLY A 5 32.82 -63.59 27.71
CA GLY A 5 31.91 -62.87 26.82
C GLY A 5 30.73 -62.45 27.70
N GLU A 6 30.66 -61.17 28.08
CA GLU A 6 29.51 -60.58 28.74
C GLU A 6 29.13 -59.29 28.01
N ASP A 7 27.84 -59.23 27.71
CA ASP A 7 27.15 -58.24 26.91
C ASP A 7 27.18 -56.87 27.59
N GLY A 8 27.88 -55.93 26.98
CA GLY A 8 27.64 -54.51 27.15
C GLY A 8 27.00 -54.00 25.87
N SER A 9 25.68 -54.14 25.76
CA SER A 9 24.88 -53.47 24.75
C SER A 9 25.14 -51.97 24.84
N GLN A 10 26.03 -51.47 23.99
CA GLN A 10 26.18 -50.06 23.70
C GLN A 10 24.86 -49.61 23.09
N GLU A 11 24.05 -48.93 23.90
CA GLU A 11 22.99 -48.04 23.41
C GLU A 11 23.65 -47.09 22.41
N ALA A 12 23.27 -47.25 21.14
CA ALA A 12 23.56 -46.26 20.12
C ALA A 12 22.93 -44.94 20.58
N PRO A 13 23.63 -43.79 20.46
CA PRO A 13 23.02 -42.52 20.77
C PRO A 13 21.81 -42.35 19.87
N GLU A 14 20.65 -42.16 20.48
CA GLU A 14 19.41 -41.80 19.80
C GLU A 14 19.72 -40.73 18.77
N GLU A 15 19.45 -41.05 17.50
CA GLU A 15 19.23 -40.06 16.47
C GLU A 15 18.25 -39.05 17.07
N GLY A 16 18.74 -37.85 17.34
CA GLY A 16 17.92 -36.73 17.78
C GLY A 16 16.85 -36.52 16.73
N ALA A 17 15.70 -37.14 16.94
CA ALA A 17 14.46 -36.85 16.25
C ALA A 17 14.29 -35.35 16.36
N GLY A 18 14.49 -34.66 15.23
CA GLY A 18 14.42 -33.21 15.17
C GLY A 18 13.09 -32.79 15.78
N GLU A 19 13.16 -32.19 16.97
CA GLU A 19 12.05 -31.46 17.53
C GLU A 19 11.61 -30.48 16.44
N GLY A 20 10.42 -30.73 15.90
CA GLY A 20 9.89 -30.00 14.75
C GLY A 20 10.09 -28.52 15.01
N ARG A 21 10.79 -27.84 14.08
CA ARG A 21 11.03 -26.40 14.09
C ARG A 21 9.69 -25.67 13.93
N SER A 22 8.88 -25.67 14.98
CA SER A 22 7.51 -25.16 15.00
C SER A 22 7.44 -23.66 15.33
N GLY A 23 8.59 -22.99 15.52
CA GLY A 23 8.66 -21.55 15.77
C GLY A 23 8.76 -20.72 14.48
N PRO A 24 8.59 -19.39 14.53
CA PRO A 24 8.78 -18.52 13.37
C PRO A 24 10.21 -18.64 12.82
N ILE A 25 10.37 -18.54 11.48
CA ILE A 25 11.68 -18.52 10.83
C ILE A 25 12.42 -17.27 11.31
N ARG A 26 13.55 -17.45 11.99
CA ARG A 26 14.34 -16.33 12.50
C ARG A 26 15.31 -15.84 11.44
N VAL A 27 15.33 -14.54 11.21
CA VAL A 27 16.33 -13.88 10.37
C VAL A 27 17.40 -13.28 11.26
N THR A 28 18.67 -13.53 10.94
CA THR A 28 19.80 -12.99 11.70
C THR A 28 20.02 -11.51 11.31
N PRO A 29 20.07 -10.58 12.29
CA PRO A 29 20.38 -9.18 12.02
C PRO A 29 21.71 -8.99 11.31
N ASP A 30 21.71 -8.10 10.32
CA ASP A 30 22.85 -7.68 9.49
C ASP A 30 23.59 -8.80 8.77
N ALA A 31 23.02 -10.01 8.73
CA ALA A 31 23.60 -11.12 7.99
C ALA A 31 23.58 -10.86 6.47
N PRO A 32 24.55 -11.39 5.70
CA PRO A 32 24.58 -11.24 4.26
C PRO A 32 23.29 -11.75 3.61
N ARG A 33 22.49 -10.82 3.04
CA ARG A 33 21.15 -11.10 2.51
C ARG A 33 21.09 -12.31 1.55
N PRO A 34 22.01 -12.49 0.59
CA PRO A 34 21.98 -13.68 -0.29
C PRO A 34 22.10 -15.00 0.46
N ALA A 35 22.98 -15.09 1.47
CA ALA A 35 23.15 -16.30 2.28
C ALA A 35 21.92 -16.55 3.15
N THR A 36 21.33 -15.48 3.69
CA THR A 36 20.09 -15.54 4.45
C THR A 36 18.93 -16.06 3.60
N ILE A 37 18.76 -15.58 2.36
CA ILE A 37 17.71 -16.04 1.44
C ILE A 37 17.82 -17.55 1.21
N LEU A 38 19.03 -18.06 0.93
CA LEU A 38 19.24 -19.50 0.72
C LEU A 38 18.91 -20.34 1.96
N ARG A 39 19.30 -19.85 3.15
CA ARG A 39 18.97 -20.52 4.42
C ARG A 39 17.47 -20.53 4.68
N VAL A 40 16.80 -19.40 4.47
CA VAL A 40 15.34 -19.27 4.63
C VAL A 40 14.61 -20.19 3.66
N ALA A 41 15.04 -20.25 2.39
CA ALA A 41 14.48 -21.15 1.39
C ALA A 41 14.57 -22.61 1.82
N GLY A 42 15.75 -23.06 2.30
CA GLY A 42 15.90 -24.43 2.82
C GLY A 42 15.02 -24.71 4.04
N GLU A 43 14.88 -23.75 4.95
CA GLU A 43 14.00 -23.88 6.12
C GLU A 43 12.51 -23.93 5.73
N LEU A 44 12.10 -23.21 4.67
CA LEU A 44 10.74 -23.31 4.11
C LEU A 44 10.49 -24.69 3.48
N GLU A 45 11.47 -25.29 2.81
CA GLU A 45 11.37 -26.65 2.26
C GLU A 45 11.26 -27.71 3.35
N GLU A 46 12.06 -27.61 4.40
CA GLU A 46 11.97 -28.48 5.59
C GLU A 46 10.57 -28.43 6.23
N ARG A 47 9.85 -27.32 6.08
CA ARG A 47 8.50 -27.09 6.60
C ARG A 47 7.39 -27.46 5.59
N GLY A 48 7.72 -28.15 4.51
CA GLY A 48 6.78 -28.66 3.52
C GLY A 48 6.45 -27.69 2.37
N GLY A 49 7.09 -26.53 2.31
CA GLY A 49 7.03 -25.67 1.13
C GLY A 49 7.82 -26.26 -0.04
N ARG A 50 7.40 -25.97 -1.27
CA ARG A 50 8.18 -26.28 -2.47
C ARG A 50 8.67 -24.99 -3.10
N ILE A 51 9.98 -24.76 -3.12
CA ILE A 51 10.55 -23.62 -3.83
C ILE A 51 10.33 -23.83 -5.33
N LEU A 52 9.64 -22.89 -5.96
CA LEU A 52 9.42 -22.89 -7.41
C LEU A 52 10.57 -22.17 -8.10
N GLU A 53 10.97 -21.01 -7.58
CA GLU A 53 12.03 -20.19 -8.14
C GLU A 53 12.66 -19.29 -7.05
N LEU A 54 13.98 -19.12 -7.10
CA LEU A 54 14.68 -18.09 -6.30
C LEU A 54 14.99 -16.90 -7.20
N PHE A 55 14.88 -15.71 -6.64
CA PHE A 55 15.06 -14.44 -7.37
C PHE A 55 14.13 -14.35 -8.58
N LYS A 56 12.85 -14.60 -8.35
CA LYS A 56 11.82 -14.52 -9.38
C LYS A 56 11.69 -13.09 -9.88
N GLU A 57 11.85 -12.91 -11.18
CA GLU A 57 11.54 -11.64 -11.83
C GLU A 57 10.02 -11.52 -12.04
N ILE A 58 9.45 -10.42 -11.56
CA ILE A 58 8.03 -10.08 -11.69
C ILE A 58 7.92 -8.80 -12.53
N ARG A 59 7.00 -8.81 -13.49
CA ARG A 59 6.72 -7.68 -14.37
C ARG A 59 5.24 -7.28 -14.29
N SER A 60 5.00 -5.98 -14.32
CA SER A 60 3.66 -5.39 -14.40
C SER A 60 3.73 -4.06 -15.17
N PRO A 61 2.58 -3.42 -15.46
CA PRO A 61 2.57 -2.05 -15.97
C PRO A 61 3.30 -1.05 -15.06
N LEU A 62 3.42 -1.36 -13.77
CA LEU A 62 4.18 -0.57 -12.80
C LEU A 62 5.69 -0.87 -12.83
N GLY A 63 6.18 -1.73 -13.72
CA GLY A 63 7.60 -1.97 -13.92
C GLY A 63 8.02 -3.39 -13.55
N GLN A 64 9.26 -3.53 -13.08
CA GLN A 64 9.89 -4.83 -12.91
C GLN A 64 10.66 -4.88 -11.59
N VAL A 65 10.46 -5.97 -10.85
CA VAL A 65 11.16 -6.24 -9.59
C VAL A 65 11.62 -7.70 -9.52
N VAL A 66 12.50 -7.99 -8.57
CA VAL A 66 12.93 -9.34 -8.25
C VAL A 66 12.49 -9.65 -6.82
N LEU A 67 11.68 -10.69 -6.66
CA LEU A 67 11.29 -11.22 -5.35
C LEU A 67 12.19 -12.42 -4.99
N PRO A 68 12.76 -12.45 -3.76
CA PRO A 68 13.79 -13.42 -3.39
C PRO A 68 13.36 -14.89 -3.49
N ILE A 69 12.13 -15.19 -3.09
CA ILE A 69 11.64 -16.57 -2.99
C ILE A 69 10.22 -16.62 -3.53
N HIS A 70 9.97 -17.54 -4.45
CA HIS A 70 8.66 -17.93 -4.95
C HIS A 70 8.44 -19.40 -4.59
N LEU A 71 7.42 -19.70 -3.81
CA LEU A 71 7.13 -21.05 -3.32
C LEU A 71 5.66 -21.42 -3.42
N LEU A 72 5.41 -22.72 -3.47
CA LEU A 72 4.09 -23.33 -3.38
C LEU A 72 3.98 -24.07 -2.05
N LYS A 73 2.90 -23.84 -1.30
CA LYS A 73 2.61 -24.56 -0.06
C LYS A 73 1.10 -24.72 0.06
N ASP A 74 0.64 -25.94 0.33
CA ASP A 74 -0.79 -26.25 0.50
C ASP A 74 -1.67 -25.76 -0.68
N GLU A 75 -1.15 -25.89 -1.91
CA GLU A 75 -1.75 -25.39 -3.18
C GLU A 75 -1.79 -23.86 -3.34
N GLU A 76 -1.36 -23.11 -2.33
CA GLU A 76 -1.26 -21.65 -2.36
C GLU A 76 0.13 -21.18 -2.80
N THR A 77 0.16 -20.11 -3.59
CA THR A 77 1.41 -19.49 -4.07
C THR A 77 1.82 -18.37 -3.13
N PHE A 78 3.09 -18.37 -2.74
CA PHE A 78 3.68 -17.36 -1.86
C PHE A 78 4.91 -16.74 -2.50
N PHE A 79 5.10 -15.46 -2.21
CA PHE A 79 6.36 -14.76 -2.34
C PHE A 79 6.88 -14.38 -0.97
N VAL A 80 8.19 -14.50 -0.76
CA VAL A 80 8.81 -14.14 0.52
C VAL A 80 9.90 -13.11 0.28
N GLU A 81 9.73 -11.95 0.91
CA GLU A 81 10.72 -10.91 1.01
C GLU A 81 11.55 -11.10 2.29
N VAL A 82 12.87 -10.92 2.19
CA VAL A 82 13.79 -11.15 3.31
C VAL A 82 14.57 -9.88 3.60
N ALA A 83 14.35 -9.31 4.76
CA ALA A 83 15.02 -8.10 5.26
C ALA A 83 16.01 -8.46 6.39
N THR A 84 17.29 -8.17 6.18
CA THR A 84 18.35 -8.42 7.17
C THR A 84 18.86 -7.18 7.86
N GLY A 85 18.67 -5.99 7.29
CA GLY A 85 19.06 -4.71 7.88
C GLY A 85 17.90 -3.98 8.54
N PRO A 86 18.18 -2.90 9.30
CA PRO A 86 17.15 -2.05 9.88
C PRO A 86 16.33 -1.35 8.78
N TRP A 87 15.13 -0.92 9.16
CA TRP A 87 14.23 -0.19 8.27
C TRP A 87 14.58 1.30 8.22
N ASP A 88 14.55 1.82 7.01
CA ASP A 88 14.64 3.24 6.67
C ASP A 88 13.63 3.56 5.56
N GLU A 89 13.36 4.84 5.31
CA GLU A 89 12.37 5.28 4.31
C GLU A 89 12.61 4.66 2.92
N ARG A 90 13.89 4.45 2.58
CA ARG A 90 14.27 3.85 1.30
C ARG A 90 13.88 2.37 1.24
N SER A 91 14.28 1.57 2.22
CA SER A 91 14.01 0.14 2.26
C SER A 91 12.52 -0.15 2.39
N GLU A 92 11.79 0.66 3.16
CA GLU A 92 10.33 0.59 3.23
C GLU A 92 9.69 0.85 1.86
N ARG A 93 10.09 1.94 1.20
CA ARG A 93 9.61 2.26 -0.15
C ARG A 93 9.93 1.15 -1.15
N GLU A 94 11.14 0.60 -1.13
CA GLU A 94 11.52 -0.50 -2.04
C GLU A 94 10.64 -1.74 -1.84
N VAL A 95 10.25 -2.07 -0.60
CA VAL A 95 9.33 -3.19 -0.34
C VAL A 95 7.92 -2.87 -0.80
N ALA A 96 7.41 -1.67 -0.52
CA ALA A 96 6.10 -1.24 -1.02
C ALA A 96 6.03 -1.24 -2.56
N GLU A 97 7.09 -0.81 -3.24
CA GLU A 97 7.19 -0.87 -4.70
C GLU A 97 7.19 -2.31 -5.24
N ARG A 98 7.84 -3.26 -4.54
CA ARG A 98 7.78 -4.69 -4.87
C ARG A 98 6.36 -5.24 -4.71
N ALA A 99 5.69 -4.89 -3.61
CA ALA A 99 4.30 -5.26 -3.38
C ALA A 99 3.39 -4.70 -4.50
N ALA A 100 3.53 -3.42 -4.85
CA ALA A 100 2.76 -2.80 -5.93
C ALA A 100 2.94 -3.51 -7.28
N VAL A 101 4.18 -3.86 -7.63
CA VAL A 101 4.48 -4.60 -8.87
C VAL A 101 3.89 -6.00 -8.82
N LEU A 102 3.99 -6.70 -7.69
CA LEU A 102 3.39 -8.04 -7.52
C LEU A 102 1.87 -8.00 -7.68
N ARG A 103 1.18 -7.07 -7.01
CA ARG A 103 -0.28 -6.93 -7.03
C ARG A 103 -0.84 -6.55 -8.41
N ASN A 104 -0.01 -5.99 -9.29
CA ASN A 104 -0.38 -5.65 -10.67
C ASN A 104 0.17 -6.63 -11.71
N SER A 105 0.63 -7.81 -11.30
CA SER A 105 1.19 -8.84 -12.18
C SER A 105 0.24 -10.03 -12.36
N GLU A 106 0.66 -11.03 -13.14
CA GLU A 106 -0.03 -12.33 -13.23
C GLU A 106 -0.10 -13.09 -11.89
N HIS A 107 0.66 -12.65 -10.89
CA HIS A 107 0.71 -13.21 -9.55
C HIS A 107 -0.04 -12.36 -8.50
N ALA A 108 -1.00 -11.53 -8.93
CA ALA A 108 -1.72 -10.61 -8.05
C ALA A 108 -2.31 -11.27 -6.79
N ASP A 109 -2.80 -12.51 -6.95
CA ASP A 109 -3.45 -13.28 -5.90
C ASP A 109 -2.49 -14.01 -4.95
N ALA A 110 -1.19 -14.06 -5.24
CA ALA A 110 -0.21 -14.76 -4.41
C ALA A 110 -0.03 -14.08 -3.04
N GLU A 111 0.23 -14.83 -1.98
CA GLU A 111 0.56 -14.23 -0.69
C GLU A 111 1.96 -13.58 -0.72
N LEU A 112 2.15 -12.50 0.04
CA LEU A 112 3.45 -11.85 0.19
C LEU A 112 3.84 -11.81 1.67
N GLU A 113 4.81 -12.64 2.05
CA GLU A 113 5.31 -12.70 3.41
C GLU A 113 6.60 -11.89 3.56
N LEU A 114 6.71 -11.12 4.64
CA LEU A 114 7.90 -10.35 4.96
C LEU A 114 8.61 -10.95 6.18
N LEU A 115 9.75 -11.61 5.95
CA LEU A 115 10.62 -12.13 6.99
C LEU A 115 11.73 -11.12 7.29
N SER A 116 11.70 -10.51 8.48
CA SER A 116 12.66 -9.49 8.87
C SER A 116 13.43 -9.85 10.15
N ALA A 117 14.69 -9.43 10.19
CA ALA A 117 15.51 -9.45 11.41
C ALA A 117 15.11 -8.37 12.42
N TYR A 118 14.41 -7.33 11.96
CA TYR A 118 13.98 -6.19 12.76
C TYR A 118 12.45 -6.09 12.78
N PRO A 119 11.85 -5.44 13.80
CA PRO A 119 10.41 -5.22 13.83
C PRO A 119 9.91 -4.59 12.52
N VAL A 120 8.97 -5.26 11.86
CA VAL A 120 8.39 -4.79 10.61
C VAL A 120 7.49 -3.56 10.86
N PRO A 121 7.69 -2.43 10.17
CA PRO A 121 6.79 -1.29 10.22
C PRO A 121 5.36 -1.68 9.87
N GLU A 122 4.37 -1.15 10.57
CA GLU A 122 2.95 -1.44 10.34
C GLU A 122 2.53 -1.15 8.90
N GLN A 123 3.03 -0.06 8.33
CA GLN A 123 2.78 0.31 6.94
C GLN A 123 3.22 -0.77 5.95
N LEU A 124 4.32 -1.47 6.20
CA LEU A 124 4.73 -2.59 5.35
C LEU A 124 3.86 -3.82 5.54
N ARG A 125 3.39 -4.10 6.75
CA ARG A 125 2.44 -5.20 6.98
C ARG A 125 1.14 -4.95 6.21
N PHE A 126 0.65 -3.71 6.27
CA PHE A 126 -0.52 -3.26 5.51
C PHE A 126 -0.31 -3.49 3.99
N PHE A 127 0.79 -3.02 3.43
CA PHE A 127 1.06 -3.17 1.99
C PHE A 127 1.42 -4.59 1.52
N CYS A 128 1.93 -5.45 2.39
CA CYS A 128 2.11 -6.86 2.04
C CYS A 128 0.78 -7.61 2.01
N GLY A 129 -0.26 -7.09 2.68
CA GLY A 129 -1.61 -7.59 2.65
C GLY A 129 -2.31 -7.48 1.29
N ARG A 130 -3.60 -7.81 1.30
CA ARG A 130 -4.49 -7.84 0.12
C ARG A 130 -5.82 -7.13 0.36
N SER A 131 -5.86 -6.26 1.37
CA SER A 131 -7.08 -5.56 1.68
C SER A 131 -7.41 -4.48 0.64
N PRO A 132 -8.69 -4.08 0.51
CA PRO A 132 -9.09 -3.10 -0.49
C PRO A 132 -8.31 -1.78 -0.41
N ALA A 133 -8.07 -1.26 0.80
CA ALA A 133 -7.31 -0.02 0.96
C ALA A 133 -5.83 -0.21 0.60
N ALA A 134 -5.23 -1.35 0.95
CA ALA A 134 -3.83 -1.62 0.61
C ALA A 134 -3.64 -1.70 -0.90
N LEU A 135 -4.51 -2.43 -1.60
CA LEU A 135 -4.46 -2.57 -3.06
C LEU A 135 -4.67 -1.24 -3.77
N LEU A 136 -5.65 -0.44 -3.34
CA LEU A 136 -5.89 0.90 -3.88
C LEU A 136 -4.65 1.79 -3.71
N GLN A 137 -4.06 1.83 -2.52
CA GLN A 137 -2.92 2.69 -2.24
C GLN A 137 -1.64 2.24 -2.96
N LEU A 138 -1.43 0.94 -3.16
CA LEU A 138 -0.31 0.42 -3.94
C LEU A 138 -0.36 0.86 -5.41
N ASP A 139 -1.55 0.89 -6.01
CA ASP A 139 -1.75 1.38 -7.39
C ASP A 139 -1.45 2.88 -7.52
N LEU A 140 -1.60 3.62 -6.43
CA LEU A 140 -1.41 5.08 -6.37
C LEU A 140 -0.03 5.48 -5.80
N LEU A 141 0.79 4.53 -5.36
CA LEU A 141 2.02 4.75 -4.59
C LEU A 141 3.01 5.73 -5.25
N ARG A 142 3.00 5.81 -6.59
CA ARG A 142 3.91 6.65 -7.38
C ARG A 142 3.34 8.00 -7.76
N LEU A 143 2.08 8.28 -7.42
CA LEU A 143 1.49 9.58 -7.69
C LEU A 143 2.22 10.66 -6.91
N ARG A 144 2.36 11.81 -7.55
CA ARG A 144 3.04 12.96 -6.99
C ARG A 144 2.07 14.12 -6.91
N VAL A 145 2.12 14.82 -5.78
CA VAL A 145 1.28 15.97 -5.51
C VAL A 145 1.53 17.12 -6.49
N ASP A 146 2.75 17.25 -7.04
CA ASP A 146 3.12 18.31 -7.99
C ASP A 146 2.61 18.09 -9.43
N ARG A 147 1.87 17.00 -9.68
CA ARG A 147 1.21 16.71 -10.96
C ARG A 147 -0.27 16.41 -10.77
N PRO A 148 -1.06 17.40 -10.32
CA PRO A 148 -2.43 17.15 -9.86
C PRO A 148 -3.35 16.64 -10.97
N GLU A 149 -3.20 17.11 -12.22
CA GLU A 149 -4.01 16.63 -13.35
C GLU A 149 -3.74 15.15 -13.69
N GLU A 150 -2.47 14.74 -13.66
CA GLU A 150 -2.05 13.35 -13.86
C GLU A 150 -2.56 12.48 -12.72
N ALA A 151 -2.36 12.93 -11.47
CA ALA A 151 -2.81 12.23 -10.27
C ALA A 151 -4.33 12.04 -10.24
N ALA A 152 -5.10 13.07 -10.61
CA ALA A 152 -6.55 13.02 -10.71
C ALA A 152 -7.03 11.97 -11.72
N THR A 153 -6.39 11.95 -12.90
CA THR A 153 -6.73 11.03 -13.98
C THR A 153 -6.45 9.59 -13.59
N VAL A 154 -5.25 9.33 -13.05
CA VAL A 154 -4.87 7.98 -12.59
C VAL A 154 -5.75 7.55 -11.42
N PHE A 155 -6.01 8.41 -10.44
CA PHE A 155 -6.91 8.10 -9.33
C PHE A 155 -8.29 7.69 -9.84
N ARG A 156 -8.90 8.50 -10.72
CA ARG A 156 -10.19 8.19 -11.32
C ARG A 156 -10.20 6.80 -11.96
N GLU A 157 -9.18 6.47 -12.77
CA GLU A 157 -9.09 5.19 -13.48
C GLU A 157 -8.87 4.00 -12.53
N VAL A 158 -7.97 4.15 -11.56
CA VAL A 158 -7.66 3.14 -10.55
C VAL A 158 -8.88 2.89 -9.67
N ALA A 159 -9.45 3.94 -9.08
CA ALA A 159 -10.61 3.86 -8.20
C ALA A 159 -11.83 3.28 -8.92
N SER A 160 -12.07 3.68 -10.18
CA SER A 160 -13.13 3.11 -11.01
C SER A 160 -13.01 1.59 -11.15
N ARG A 161 -11.78 1.09 -11.40
CA ARG A 161 -11.49 -0.34 -11.52
C ARG A 161 -11.66 -1.08 -10.18
N HIS A 162 -11.16 -0.52 -9.08
CA HIS A 162 -11.27 -1.15 -7.76
C HIS A 162 -12.71 -1.24 -7.27
N TRP A 163 -13.52 -0.22 -7.53
CA TRP A 163 -14.90 -0.16 -7.05
C TRP A 163 -15.94 -0.65 -8.07
N GLY A 164 -15.54 -0.89 -9.33
CA GLY A 164 -16.45 -1.31 -10.39
C GLY A 164 -17.45 -0.22 -10.80
N VAL A 165 -17.05 1.04 -10.71
CA VAL A 165 -17.87 2.23 -11.03
C VAL A 165 -17.16 3.05 -12.10
N ASP A 166 -17.89 3.66 -13.03
CA ASP A 166 -17.32 4.62 -13.97
C ASP A 166 -17.36 6.04 -13.36
N LEU A 167 -16.27 6.43 -12.70
CA LEU A 167 -16.15 7.75 -12.08
C LEU A 167 -15.86 8.82 -13.13
N ASP A 168 -16.47 9.99 -12.98
CA ASP A 168 -16.12 11.19 -13.74
C ASP A 168 -15.91 12.39 -12.79
N PHE A 169 -15.42 13.49 -13.33
CA PHE A 169 -15.19 14.73 -12.60
C PHE A 169 -16.47 15.58 -12.43
N GLU A 170 -17.64 14.95 -12.42
CA GLU A 170 -18.89 15.63 -12.05
C GLU A 170 -18.98 15.72 -10.52
N PRO A 171 -19.44 16.84 -9.95
CA PRO A 171 -19.46 17.03 -8.49
C PRO A 171 -20.25 15.96 -7.73
N GLY A 172 -21.26 15.36 -8.36
CA GLY A 172 -22.07 14.30 -7.77
C GLY A 172 -21.30 13.03 -7.42
N TYR A 173 -20.14 12.78 -8.05
CA TYR A 173 -19.31 11.61 -7.74
C TYR A 173 -18.52 11.77 -6.43
N LEU A 174 -18.34 12.99 -5.90
CA LEU A 174 -17.54 13.20 -4.70
C LEU A 174 -18.13 12.49 -3.47
N THR A 175 -19.46 12.50 -3.30
CA THR A 175 -20.10 11.76 -2.20
C THR A 175 -19.87 10.26 -2.32
N LEU A 176 -19.95 9.71 -3.54
CA LEU A 176 -19.68 8.29 -3.77
C LEU A 176 -18.21 7.94 -3.48
N VAL A 177 -17.28 8.81 -3.89
CA VAL A 177 -15.85 8.63 -3.62
C VAL A 177 -15.58 8.65 -2.11
N GLU A 178 -16.20 9.56 -1.35
CA GLU A 178 -16.10 9.60 0.11
C GLU A 178 -16.58 8.29 0.75
N ASP A 179 -17.79 7.84 0.39
CA ASP A 179 -18.38 6.62 0.94
C ASP A 179 -17.51 5.39 0.66
N LEU A 180 -16.99 5.26 -0.56
CA LEU A 180 -16.15 4.14 -0.97
C LEU A 180 -14.76 4.16 -0.33
N LEU A 181 -14.16 5.36 -0.17
CA LEU A 181 -12.90 5.51 0.55
C LEU A 181 -13.06 5.14 2.02
N MET A 182 -14.10 5.64 2.68
CA MET A 182 -14.38 5.32 4.09
C MET A 182 -14.65 3.83 4.28
N ALA A 183 -15.42 3.21 3.39
CA ALA A 183 -15.68 1.77 3.44
C ALA A 183 -14.39 0.95 3.26
N ALA A 184 -13.50 1.36 2.34
CA ALA A 184 -12.23 0.69 2.11
C ALA A 184 -11.29 0.83 3.33
N LEU A 185 -11.18 2.02 3.90
CA LEU A 185 -10.33 2.27 5.06
C LEU A 185 -10.86 1.59 6.33
N ALA A 186 -12.17 1.65 6.59
CA ALA A 186 -12.78 1.03 7.76
C ALA A 186 -12.72 -0.51 7.73
N ALA A 187 -12.65 -1.12 6.54
CA ALA A 187 -12.48 -2.58 6.41
C ALA A 187 -11.11 -3.07 6.92
N ASP A 188 -10.13 -2.17 7.00
CA ASP A 188 -8.76 -2.42 7.45
C ASP A 188 -8.49 -1.93 8.87
N GLU A 189 -9.44 -1.23 9.50
CA GLU A 189 -9.33 -0.81 10.89
C GLU A 189 -9.41 -2.03 11.81
N THR A 190 -8.26 -2.46 12.32
CA THR A 190 -8.19 -3.35 13.48
C THR A 190 -8.17 -2.54 14.77
N GLU A 191 -8.63 -3.09 15.90
CA GLU A 191 -8.76 -2.38 17.20
C GLU A 191 -7.56 -1.45 17.50
N GLY A 192 -7.70 -0.15 17.20
CA GLY A 192 -6.72 0.90 17.51
C GLY A 192 -5.80 1.35 16.38
N ASP A 193 -5.76 0.68 15.23
CA ASP A 193 -4.87 1.03 14.10
C ASP A 193 -5.66 1.49 12.87
N THR A 194 -5.50 2.78 12.55
CA THR A 194 -6.02 3.37 11.31
C THR A 194 -5.08 3.03 10.15
N PRO A 195 -5.60 2.64 8.97
CA PRO A 195 -4.74 2.36 7.82
C PRO A 195 -3.81 3.54 7.50
N PRO A 196 -2.54 3.28 7.13
CA PRO A 196 -1.63 4.36 6.78
C PRO A 196 -2.15 5.09 5.54
N VAL A 197 -2.06 6.42 5.54
CA VAL A 197 -2.40 7.26 4.39
C VAL A 197 -1.13 7.67 3.66
N THR A 198 -0.98 7.23 2.42
CA THR A 198 0.17 7.58 1.56
C THR A 198 0.04 8.94 0.91
N GLU A 199 1.18 9.56 0.61
CA GLU A 199 1.24 10.76 -0.23
C GLU A 199 0.59 10.53 -1.61
N GLY A 200 0.73 9.32 -2.17
CA GLY A 200 0.11 8.95 -3.44
C GLY A 200 -1.42 8.95 -3.38
N LEU A 201 -2.01 8.46 -2.29
CA LEU A 201 -3.46 8.53 -2.08
C LEU A 201 -3.92 9.98 -1.93
N VAL A 202 -3.22 10.79 -1.13
CA VAL A 202 -3.52 12.23 -0.96
C VAL A 202 -3.45 12.96 -2.30
N ALA A 203 -2.40 12.73 -3.09
CA ALA A 203 -2.23 13.33 -4.41
C ALA A 203 -3.36 12.92 -5.38
N GLY A 204 -3.74 11.64 -5.38
CA GLY A 204 -4.83 11.13 -6.21
C GLY A 204 -6.19 11.73 -5.87
N VAL A 205 -6.57 11.69 -4.59
CA VAL A 205 -7.86 12.20 -4.09
C VAL A 205 -7.92 13.72 -4.22
N GLY A 206 -6.87 14.43 -3.79
CA GLY A 206 -6.79 15.89 -3.90
C GLY A 206 -6.77 16.37 -5.35
N GLY A 207 -6.05 15.67 -6.23
CA GLY A 207 -6.10 15.91 -7.66
C GLY A 207 -7.52 15.73 -8.21
N PHE A 208 -8.21 14.65 -7.84
CA PHE A 208 -9.58 14.38 -8.26
C PHE A 208 -10.57 15.47 -7.81
N LEU A 209 -10.47 15.89 -6.55
CA LEU A 209 -11.26 17.01 -6.01
C LEU A 209 -10.99 18.31 -6.77
N GLY A 210 -9.70 18.64 -6.98
CA GLY A 210 -9.32 19.84 -7.69
C GLY A 210 -9.76 19.85 -9.15
N GLU A 211 -9.64 18.73 -9.86
CA GLU A 211 -10.15 18.58 -11.23
C GLU A 211 -11.67 18.70 -11.28
N THR A 212 -12.37 18.13 -10.30
CA THR A 212 -13.83 18.27 -10.18
C THR A 212 -14.22 19.72 -10.03
N VAL A 213 -13.57 20.48 -9.15
CA VAL A 213 -13.83 21.93 -9.02
C VAL A 213 -13.44 22.67 -10.29
N ARG A 214 -12.22 22.49 -10.79
CA ARG A 214 -11.67 23.23 -11.94
C ARG A 214 -12.52 23.08 -13.19
N ARG A 215 -13.03 21.88 -13.47
CA ARG A 215 -13.87 21.61 -14.64
C ARG A 215 -15.30 22.16 -14.52
N ASN A 216 -15.79 22.36 -13.30
CA ASN A 216 -17.16 22.79 -13.03
C ASN A 216 -17.28 24.25 -12.58
N ALA A 217 -16.16 24.92 -12.32
CA ALA A 217 -16.09 26.31 -11.90
C ALA A 217 -16.44 27.32 -13.01
N GLY A 218 -16.48 26.90 -14.28
CA GLY A 218 -16.73 27.78 -15.43
C GLY A 218 -15.44 28.22 -16.13
N HIS A 219 -15.30 29.51 -16.43
CA HIS A 219 -14.15 30.03 -17.19
C HIS A 219 -13.02 30.48 -16.25
N GLY A 220 -11.76 30.18 -16.61
CA GLY A 220 -10.58 30.74 -15.94
C GLY A 220 -10.02 29.94 -14.77
N ALA A 221 -10.55 28.75 -14.48
CA ALA A 221 -10.00 27.88 -13.44
C ALA A 221 -8.71 27.17 -13.91
N ALA A 222 -7.63 27.27 -13.14
CA ALA A 222 -6.35 26.69 -13.48
C ALA A 222 -5.60 26.18 -12.24
N TRP A 223 -4.80 25.13 -12.43
CA TRP A 223 -3.81 24.73 -11.42
C TRP A 223 -2.68 25.74 -11.35
N ARG A 224 -2.23 26.02 -10.13
CA ARG A 224 -1.04 26.82 -9.81
C ARG A 224 -0.11 26.04 -8.90
N GLU A 225 1.14 26.49 -8.86
CA GLU A 225 2.09 26.02 -7.85
C GLU A 225 1.53 26.30 -6.44
N GLY A 226 2.00 25.52 -5.47
CA GLY A 226 1.51 25.63 -4.10
C GLY A 226 1.81 26.98 -3.47
N GLU A 227 0.89 27.42 -2.63
CA GLU A 227 1.02 28.61 -1.81
C GLU A 227 1.64 28.27 -0.44
N GLU A 228 2.19 29.26 0.27
CA GLU A 228 2.82 29.06 1.59
C GLU A 228 1.87 28.48 2.67
N TRP A 229 0.56 28.59 2.46
CA TRP A 229 -0.47 28.16 3.40
C TRP A 229 -1.10 26.79 3.08
N GLY A 230 -0.80 26.21 1.91
CA GLY A 230 -1.43 24.97 1.43
C GLY A 230 -0.50 23.77 1.45
N GLU A 231 -1.06 22.57 1.24
CA GLU A 231 -0.31 21.30 1.24
C GLU A 231 0.20 20.88 -0.15
N GLY A 232 -0.03 21.70 -1.18
CA GLY A 232 0.36 21.39 -2.54
C GLY A 232 -0.17 22.40 -3.56
N PRO A 233 -0.19 22.03 -4.85
CA PRO A 233 -0.79 22.85 -5.89
C PRO A 233 -2.22 23.27 -5.56
N VAL A 234 -2.55 24.52 -5.89
CA VAL A 234 -3.88 25.10 -5.65
C VAL A 234 -4.65 25.22 -6.96
N VAL A 235 -5.98 25.19 -6.88
CA VAL A 235 -6.84 25.59 -7.99
C VAL A 235 -7.18 27.06 -7.83
N GLU A 236 -6.73 27.88 -8.78
CA GLU A 236 -7.05 29.31 -8.85
C GLU A 236 -8.28 29.51 -9.74
N VAL A 237 -9.30 30.21 -9.24
CA VAL A 237 -10.49 30.61 -9.98
C VAL A 237 -10.79 32.07 -9.69
N GLU A 238 -10.74 32.94 -10.71
CA GLU A 238 -11.05 34.38 -10.58
C GLU A 238 -10.32 35.09 -9.41
N GLY A 239 -9.08 34.68 -9.12
CA GLY A 239 -8.27 35.22 -8.02
C GLY A 239 -8.50 34.58 -6.65
N PHE A 240 -9.37 33.59 -6.54
CA PHE A 240 -9.52 32.73 -5.36
C PHE A 240 -8.65 31.47 -5.51
N ALA A 241 -7.77 31.23 -4.55
CA ALA A 241 -6.96 30.02 -4.48
C ALA A 241 -7.61 29.00 -3.54
N LEU A 242 -7.75 27.77 -4.02
CA LEU A 242 -8.38 26.64 -3.34
C LEU A 242 -7.34 25.55 -3.12
N ASP A 243 -7.28 24.96 -1.92
CA ASP A 243 -6.36 23.86 -1.60
C ASP A 243 -7.10 22.51 -1.54
N PRO A 244 -7.31 21.86 -2.70
CA PRO A 244 -7.95 20.56 -2.74
C PRO A 244 -7.05 19.45 -2.18
N ILE A 245 -5.72 19.62 -2.19
CA ILE A 245 -4.78 18.65 -1.63
C ILE A 245 -4.91 18.61 -0.12
N GLY A 246 -4.81 19.76 0.55
CA GLY A 246 -4.99 19.87 1.99
C GLY A 246 -6.37 19.42 2.43
N LYS A 247 -7.42 19.74 1.65
CA LYS A 247 -8.77 19.26 1.95
C LYS A 247 -8.88 17.73 1.87
N ALA A 248 -8.28 17.11 0.87
CA ALA A 248 -8.26 15.65 0.75
C ALA A 248 -7.45 14.99 1.87
N ASN A 249 -6.30 15.56 2.25
CA ASN A 249 -5.52 15.06 3.38
C ASN A 249 -6.31 15.16 4.71
N ALA A 250 -7.02 16.28 4.92
CA ALA A 250 -7.89 16.45 6.08
C ALA A 250 -9.01 15.41 6.11
N PHE A 251 -9.67 15.15 4.98
CA PHE A 251 -10.68 14.08 4.85
C PHE A 251 -10.11 12.69 5.17
N LEU A 252 -8.97 12.33 4.60
CA LEU A 252 -8.37 11.01 4.79
C LEU A 252 -7.90 10.75 6.23
N ARG A 253 -7.64 11.81 7.01
CA ARG A 253 -7.16 11.70 8.40
C ARG A 253 -8.24 11.90 9.44
N SER A 254 -9.20 12.78 9.18
CA SER A 254 -10.21 13.20 10.13
C SER A 254 -11.59 12.65 9.80
N GLY A 255 -11.78 12.07 8.61
CA GLY A 255 -13.01 11.42 8.21
C GLY A 255 -14.09 12.38 7.68
N PRO A 256 -15.38 11.99 7.75
CA PRO A 256 -16.50 12.67 7.10
C PRO A 256 -16.73 14.12 7.54
N GLU A 257 -16.27 14.51 8.73
CA GLU A 257 -16.29 15.90 9.21
C GLU A 257 -15.56 16.84 8.25
N GLU A 258 -14.57 16.30 7.53
CA GLU A 258 -13.81 17.00 6.52
C GLU A 258 -14.31 16.69 5.09
N SER A 259 -15.62 16.59 4.89
CA SER A 259 -16.22 16.28 3.57
C SER A 259 -15.72 17.21 2.44
N MET A 260 -15.13 16.59 1.43
CA MET A 260 -14.76 17.09 0.12
C MET A 260 -15.98 17.41 -0.75
N ALA A 261 -17.04 16.59 -0.69
CA ALA A 261 -18.27 16.81 -1.44
C ALA A 261 -18.96 18.11 -1.01
N PHE A 262 -19.09 18.31 0.31
CA PHE A 262 -19.60 19.57 0.87
C PHE A 262 -18.73 20.76 0.48
N TYR A 263 -17.40 20.60 0.58
CA TYR A 263 -16.45 21.64 0.20
C TYR A 263 -16.60 22.05 -1.28
N ALA A 264 -16.65 21.09 -2.20
CA ALA A 264 -16.79 21.36 -3.62
C ALA A 264 -18.14 22.02 -3.96
N ASP A 265 -19.25 21.54 -3.38
CA ASP A 265 -20.57 22.14 -3.59
C ASP A 265 -20.59 23.60 -3.10
N TYR A 266 -20.07 23.85 -1.90
CA TYR A 266 -19.94 25.19 -1.34
C TYR A 266 -19.13 26.10 -2.26
N VAL A 267 -17.92 25.68 -2.65
CA VAL A 267 -17.05 26.48 -3.53
C VAL A 267 -17.72 26.77 -4.87
N LEU A 268 -18.29 25.76 -5.54
CA LEU A 268 -18.94 25.94 -6.83
C LEU A 268 -20.17 26.83 -6.75
N LYS A 269 -20.89 26.83 -5.62
CA LYS A 269 -22.00 27.76 -5.37
C LYS A 269 -21.51 29.19 -5.20
N VAL A 270 -20.47 29.42 -4.38
CA VAL A 270 -19.87 30.75 -4.19
C VAL A 270 -19.40 31.35 -5.52
N LEU A 271 -18.73 30.55 -6.34
CA LEU A 271 -18.24 30.98 -7.66
C LEU A 271 -19.37 31.35 -8.63
N LYS A 272 -20.52 30.65 -8.57
CA LYS A 272 -21.69 30.96 -9.42
C LYS A 272 -22.47 32.18 -8.94
N GLU A 273 -22.54 32.40 -7.63
CA GLU A 273 -23.35 33.45 -7.01
C GLU A 273 -22.57 34.78 -6.86
N GLY A 274 -21.24 34.77 -6.99
CA GLY A 274 -20.39 35.97 -6.95
C GLY A 274 -20.13 36.52 -5.54
N GLU A 275 -20.82 35.99 -4.52
CA GLU A 275 -20.57 36.19 -3.08
C GLU A 275 -21.11 34.96 -2.32
N PRO A 276 -20.47 34.54 -1.20
CA PRO A 276 -21.01 33.45 -0.40
C PRO A 276 -22.37 33.81 0.19
N PRO A 277 -23.34 32.87 0.25
CA PRO A 277 -24.60 33.11 0.94
C PRO A 277 -24.29 33.47 2.40
N ASN A 278 -24.60 34.72 2.75
CA ASN A 278 -24.30 35.37 4.02
C ASN A 278 -24.18 34.42 5.22
N ALA A 279 -22.98 34.36 5.82
CA ALA A 279 -22.85 34.11 7.25
C ALA A 279 -23.43 35.32 8.02
N ARG A 280 -24.76 35.42 8.05
CA ARG A 280 -25.52 36.30 8.92
C ARG A 280 -26.75 35.52 9.40
N GLU A 281 -26.59 34.85 10.53
CA GLU A 281 -27.27 35.16 11.80
C GLU A 281 -26.66 34.34 12.95
#